data_AF-A0A9E7AXZ8-F1
#
_entry.id   AF-A0A9E7AXZ8-F1
#
_cell.length_a   1.000
_cell.length_b   1.000
_cell.length_c   1.000
_cell.angle_alpha   90.00
_cell.angle_beta   90.00
_cell.angle_gamma   90.00
#
_symmetry.space_group_name_H-M   'P 1'
#
loop_
_entity.id
_entity.type
_entity.pdbx_description
1 polymer ?
#
loop_
_entity_poly.entity_id
_entity_poly.type
_entity_poly.pdbx_seq_one_letter_code
_entity_poly.pdbx_strand_id
1 'polypeptide(L)'
;MRSLLITALLLLFTICRSQQTFPQDKINSVLQNGFGKQTLPSPAITPGNSSSISPVLQTIRELQQAGTPAQFRTNQPQPAQPLALDTLIVGAVPNDTLIITGNWTHTGPIWVLNDGVLIFDNANVTDTGDVYVFGSGQWIADSSSFFFPQAYFYERLFVAVQDASVHFGNCSLNYSGMSHQLAIGDSAFYEWINVHNNDWTTCGLYGGPTLNINGSNLSGEYILNGSSTTSFTNADSIILWHQFPQTAVVNYAFPPGDTVYNYVFSNTTPGVSGLNYSTQVDSCHTVWWALMPVNGSDVTVSNSDIRLIGAWFERGDTASAYGIFNNSSYVNYTTPLSDRNLQLNNTTVGTWSLYVFDSSFVSIDSCQLGEVGTQQRSTVVSTDFILDGSGGYFWATDSSFTSAANVISYSTCRSEKEAVFVLAYSWLPFAAPMSVHNSTIICVQNTLVADPVPYDGSVAWLANMDAPDTASVNAIFPVTGSAWINQGPNGNPVDFGSYSLYYQLPSVSATW
;
A
#
# COMPACT_ATOMS: atom_id res chain seq x y z
N MET A 1 1.63 -32.17 -24.89
CA MET A 1 0.48 -32.03 -23.96
C MET A 1 0.75 -32.93 -22.75
N ARG A 2 0.69 -32.36 -21.54
CA ARG A 2 1.25 -32.83 -20.23
C ARG A 2 2.58 -32.19 -19.74
N SER A 3 3.18 -31.24 -20.45
CA SER A 3 4.35 -30.47 -19.94
C SER A 3 4.26 -28.95 -20.09
N LEU A 4 3.11 -28.39 -20.45
CA LEU A 4 2.90 -26.93 -20.51
C LEU A 4 2.08 -26.37 -19.34
N LEU A 5 1.47 -27.23 -18.52
CA LEU A 5 0.70 -26.84 -17.34
C LEU A 5 1.54 -26.79 -16.05
N ILE A 6 2.84 -27.11 -16.14
CA ILE A 6 3.76 -27.16 -15.00
C ILE A 6 4.66 -25.91 -14.97
N THR A 7 4.72 -25.09 -16.02
CA THR A 7 5.61 -23.90 -16.06
C THR A 7 4.93 -22.60 -15.57
N ALA A 8 3.60 -22.52 -15.54
CA ALA A 8 2.87 -21.40 -14.96
C ALA A 8 2.59 -21.57 -13.45
N LEU A 9 2.80 -22.77 -12.90
CA LEU A 9 2.63 -23.10 -11.49
C LEU A 9 3.97 -23.15 -10.71
N LEU A 10 5.08 -22.74 -11.33
CA LEU A 10 6.46 -22.86 -10.80
C LEU A 10 7.19 -21.51 -10.67
N LEU A 11 6.45 -20.40 -10.75
CA LEU A 11 6.90 -19.08 -10.27
C LEU A 11 6.39 -18.78 -8.84
N LEU A 12 5.74 -19.76 -8.22
CA LEU A 12 5.46 -19.85 -6.78
C LEU A 12 6.21 -21.09 -6.26
N PHE A 13 7.31 -20.87 -5.53
CA PHE A 13 8.33 -21.83 -5.00
C PHE A 13 9.26 -22.46 -6.08
N THR A 14 10.61 -22.41 -6.03
CA THR A 14 11.50 -22.97 -4.98
C THR A 14 12.99 -22.64 -5.27
N ILE A 15 13.86 -22.66 -4.23
CA ILE A 15 15.33 -22.71 -4.37
C ILE A 15 15.82 -24.12 -4.76
N CYS A 16 16.84 -24.15 -5.63
CA CYS A 16 17.92 -25.14 -5.87
C CYS A 16 17.88 -26.14 -7.06
N ARG A 17 18.74 -25.82 -8.05
CA ARG A 17 19.68 -26.64 -8.87
C ARG A 17 19.21 -27.93 -9.59
N SER A 18 19.19 -27.91 -10.93
CA SER A 18 20.24 -28.52 -11.79
C SER A 18 20.02 -28.18 -13.29
N GLN A 19 21.11 -28.12 -14.05
CA GLN A 19 21.21 -27.62 -15.44
C GLN A 19 20.61 -28.57 -16.49
N GLN A 20 20.01 -28.02 -17.56
CA GLN A 20 20.42 -28.29 -18.95
C GLN A 20 19.86 -27.22 -19.93
N THR A 21 20.69 -26.84 -20.89
CA THR A 21 20.63 -25.69 -21.81
C THR A 21 19.42 -25.64 -22.76
N PHE A 22 18.84 -24.44 -22.90
CA PHE A 22 17.73 -24.11 -23.81
C PHE A 22 18.25 -23.72 -25.22
N PRO A 23 17.62 -24.16 -26.33
CA PRO A 23 18.14 -23.94 -27.69
C PRO A 23 17.69 -22.58 -28.26
N GLN A 24 18.49 -21.55 -28.00
CA GLN A 24 18.29 -20.16 -28.45
C GLN A 24 18.14 -20.01 -29.99
N ASP A 25 18.76 -20.90 -30.77
CA ASP A 25 18.80 -20.77 -32.23
C ASP A 25 17.47 -21.10 -32.93
N LYS A 26 16.60 -21.91 -32.30
CA LYS A 26 15.27 -22.21 -32.87
C LYS A 26 14.30 -21.05 -32.70
N ILE A 27 14.43 -20.29 -31.61
CA ILE A 27 13.62 -19.11 -31.32
C ILE A 27 13.98 -17.97 -32.29
N ASN A 28 15.27 -17.78 -32.56
CA ASN A 28 15.74 -16.76 -33.49
C ASN A 28 15.26 -17.02 -34.94
N SER A 29 15.07 -18.29 -35.34
CA SER A 29 14.58 -18.65 -36.69
C SER A 29 13.11 -18.31 -36.94
N VAL A 30 12.29 -18.27 -35.88
CA VAL A 30 10.87 -17.93 -35.95
C VAL A 30 10.67 -16.41 -35.96
N LEU A 31 11.53 -15.67 -35.24
CA LEU A 31 11.50 -14.22 -35.16
C LEU A 31 12.01 -13.53 -36.44
N GLN A 32 12.91 -14.16 -37.20
CA GLN A 32 13.47 -13.57 -38.42
C GLN A 32 12.56 -13.68 -39.66
N ASN A 33 11.53 -14.53 -39.64
CA ASN A 33 10.68 -14.80 -40.82
C ASN A 33 9.24 -14.27 -40.72
N GLY A 34 8.88 -13.57 -39.63
CA GLY A 34 7.49 -13.22 -39.32
C GLY A 34 6.99 -11.85 -39.77
N PHE A 35 7.86 -10.88 -40.10
CA PHE A 35 7.41 -9.51 -40.38
C PHE A 35 8.18 -8.86 -41.54
N GLY A 36 7.58 -8.92 -42.72
CA GLY A 36 7.93 -8.10 -43.87
C GLY A 36 7.47 -6.65 -43.69
N LYS A 37 8.33 -5.72 -44.10
CA LYS A 37 8.30 -4.26 -43.95
C LYS A 37 7.08 -3.55 -44.59
N GLN A 38 6.60 -2.50 -43.91
CA GLN A 38 6.42 -1.18 -44.54
C GLN A 38 6.57 -0.06 -43.50
N THR A 39 7.45 0.90 -43.80
CA THR A 39 7.79 2.08 -42.98
C THR A 39 7.06 3.33 -43.47
N LEU A 40 6.59 4.17 -42.53
CA LEU A 40 6.46 5.62 -42.70
C LEU A 40 7.10 6.33 -41.49
N PRO A 41 7.84 7.44 -41.67
CA PRO A 41 8.53 8.14 -40.60
C PRO A 41 7.64 9.20 -39.96
N SER A 42 7.72 9.36 -38.64
CA SER A 42 7.30 10.58 -37.94
C SER A 42 8.03 10.72 -36.59
N PRO A 43 8.13 11.95 -36.06
CA PRO A 43 9.35 12.51 -35.50
C PRO A 43 9.60 12.14 -34.04
N ALA A 44 10.87 12.27 -33.65
CA ALA A 44 11.33 12.09 -32.29
C ALA A 44 10.61 13.03 -31.32
N ILE A 45 9.81 12.46 -30.43
CA ILE A 45 9.48 13.05 -29.14
C ILE A 45 10.35 12.30 -28.14
N THR A 46 11.23 13.02 -27.46
CA THR A 46 12.00 12.51 -26.32
C THR A 46 11.22 12.85 -25.05
N PRO A 47 10.57 11.90 -24.36
CA PRO A 47 10.05 12.14 -23.04
C PRO A 47 11.23 12.20 -22.06
N GLY A 48 11.25 13.23 -21.22
CA GLY A 48 12.25 13.41 -20.18
C GLY A 48 12.26 12.23 -19.21
N ASN A 49 13.46 11.79 -18.85
CA ASN A 49 13.71 10.79 -17.82
C ASN A 49 13.26 11.32 -16.45
N SER A 50 12.09 10.88 -15.97
CA SER A 50 11.75 10.86 -14.54
C SER A 50 11.38 9.43 -14.17
N SER A 51 12.39 8.64 -13.79
CA SER A 51 12.25 7.23 -13.46
C SER A 51 12.09 7.03 -11.94
N SER A 52 10.84 6.99 -11.49
CA SER A 52 10.41 6.21 -10.34
C SER A 52 8.97 5.77 -10.61
N ILE A 53 8.84 4.78 -11.49
CA ILE A 53 7.56 4.14 -11.79
C ILE A 53 7.26 3.23 -10.60
N SER A 54 6.10 3.41 -9.95
CA SER A 54 5.62 2.52 -8.88
C SER A 54 5.65 1.05 -9.36
N PRO A 55 6.00 0.06 -8.50
CA PRO A 55 5.97 -1.37 -8.84
C PRO A 55 4.65 -1.82 -9.47
N VAL A 56 3.53 -1.22 -9.07
CA VAL A 56 2.21 -1.47 -9.67
C VAL A 56 2.17 -0.99 -11.12
N LEU A 57 2.62 0.23 -11.40
CA LEU A 57 2.72 0.77 -12.76
C LEU A 57 3.76 0.02 -13.61
N GLN A 58 4.82 -0.50 -13.00
CA GLN A 58 5.80 -1.34 -13.67
C GLN A 58 5.20 -2.70 -14.05
N THR A 59 4.48 -3.34 -13.12
CA THR A 59 3.73 -4.59 -13.37
C THR A 59 2.67 -4.38 -14.46
N ILE A 60 1.99 -3.25 -14.46
CA ILE A 60 1.00 -2.85 -15.50
C ILE A 60 1.68 -2.66 -16.87
N ARG A 61 2.85 -2.01 -16.92
CA ARG A 61 3.64 -1.86 -18.16
C ARG A 61 4.15 -3.21 -18.67
N GLU A 62 4.54 -4.11 -17.78
CA GLU A 62 4.96 -5.47 -18.12
C GLU A 62 3.79 -6.29 -18.69
N LEU A 63 2.59 -6.17 -18.10
CA LEU A 63 1.35 -6.77 -18.62
C LEU A 63 0.93 -6.20 -19.99
N GLN A 64 1.14 -4.89 -20.22
CA GLN A 64 0.89 -4.24 -21.51
C GLN A 64 1.89 -4.66 -22.59
N GLN A 65 3.18 -4.75 -22.25
CA GLN A 65 4.24 -5.19 -23.17
C GLN A 65 4.11 -6.66 -23.56
N ALA A 66 3.57 -7.49 -22.66
CA ALA A 66 3.22 -8.87 -22.97
C ALA A 66 2.06 -8.99 -23.98
N GLY A 67 1.24 -7.92 -24.12
CA GLY A 67 -0.02 -7.94 -24.85
C GLY A 67 -1.03 -8.90 -24.21
N THR A 68 -2.32 -8.79 -24.56
CA THR A 68 -3.28 -9.86 -24.23
C THR A 68 -2.85 -11.11 -25.01
N PRO A 69 -2.46 -12.22 -24.36
CA PRO A 69 -1.99 -13.39 -25.09
C PRO A 69 -3.08 -13.84 -26.07
N ALA A 70 -2.74 -14.17 -27.32
CA ALA A 70 -3.71 -14.65 -28.32
C ALA A 70 -4.55 -15.86 -27.82
N GLN A 71 -4.03 -16.56 -26.81
CA GLN A 71 -4.67 -17.65 -26.08
C GLN A 71 -5.94 -17.22 -25.32
N PHE A 72 -6.04 -15.96 -24.88
CA PHE A 72 -7.25 -15.39 -24.25
C PHE A 72 -8.34 -15.04 -25.28
N ARG A 73 -7.97 -14.76 -26.54
CA ARG A 73 -8.94 -14.48 -27.62
C ARG A 73 -9.43 -15.75 -28.33
N THR A 74 -8.71 -16.87 -28.21
CA THR A 74 -8.99 -18.10 -28.98
C THR A 74 -9.32 -19.32 -28.13
N ASN A 75 -9.15 -19.26 -26.80
CA ASN A 75 -9.62 -20.29 -25.89
C ASN A 75 -10.75 -19.77 -25.00
N GLN A 76 -11.94 -19.54 -25.58
CA GLN A 76 -13.14 -19.87 -24.82
C GLN A 76 -13.16 -21.40 -24.67
N PRO A 77 -13.11 -21.95 -23.44
CA PRO A 77 -13.09 -23.39 -23.26
C PRO A 77 -14.38 -24.01 -23.79
N GLN A 78 -14.24 -25.06 -24.60
CA GLN A 78 -15.25 -26.11 -24.68
C GLN A 78 -15.52 -26.64 -23.25
N PRO A 79 -16.78 -27.00 -22.93
CA PRO A 79 -17.24 -27.19 -21.56
C PRO A 79 -16.68 -28.47 -20.94
N ALA A 80 -15.47 -28.43 -20.36
CA ALA A 80 -14.95 -29.57 -19.60
C ALA A 80 -13.76 -29.32 -18.65
N GLN A 81 -13.26 -28.09 -18.42
CA GLN A 81 -12.17 -27.86 -17.47
C GLN A 81 -12.38 -26.56 -16.68
N PRO A 82 -12.39 -26.58 -15.33
CA PRO A 82 -12.58 -25.38 -14.53
C PRO A 82 -11.25 -24.62 -14.43
N LEU A 83 -11.19 -23.46 -15.09
CA LEU A 83 -10.46 -22.31 -14.53
C LEU A 83 -11.14 -21.97 -13.19
N ALA A 84 -10.45 -21.42 -12.19
CA ALA A 84 -11.15 -20.82 -11.06
C ALA A 84 -12.15 -19.79 -11.63
N LEU A 85 -13.44 -20.04 -11.45
CA LEU A 85 -14.48 -19.83 -12.46
C LEU A 85 -15.11 -18.43 -12.49
N ASP A 86 -14.62 -17.49 -11.69
CA ASP A 86 -15.39 -16.28 -11.38
C ASP A 86 -14.63 -14.98 -11.72
N THR A 87 -13.76 -14.97 -12.74
CA THR A 87 -13.25 -13.68 -13.25
C THR A 87 -14.26 -13.06 -14.22
N LEU A 88 -14.76 -11.85 -13.89
CA LEU A 88 -15.57 -11.07 -14.82
C LEU A 88 -14.64 -10.24 -15.72
N ILE A 89 -14.83 -10.33 -17.04
CA ILE A 89 -14.09 -9.53 -18.01
C ILE A 89 -15.09 -8.84 -18.94
N VAL A 90 -15.05 -7.50 -18.96
CA VAL A 90 -15.78 -6.63 -19.88
C VAL A 90 -14.79 -5.93 -20.78
N GLY A 91 -15.02 -5.93 -22.09
CA GLY A 91 -14.08 -5.37 -23.08
C GLY A 91 -13.11 -6.41 -23.65
N ALA A 92 -13.43 -7.70 -23.51
CA ALA A 92 -12.71 -8.78 -24.18
C ALA A 92 -12.92 -8.78 -25.70
N VAL A 93 -14.06 -8.23 -26.14
CA VAL A 93 -14.40 -7.95 -27.54
C VAL A 93 -14.70 -6.45 -27.71
N PRO A 94 -14.56 -5.88 -28.92
CA PRO A 94 -14.85 -4.47 -29.15
C PRO A 94 -16.29 -4.10 -28.82
N ASN A 95 -16.50 -2.96 -28.17
CA ASN A 95 -17.79 -2.40 -27.74
C ASN A 95 -18.60 -3.33 -26.81
N ASP A 96 -17.92 -4.14 -26.01
CA ASP A 96 -18.56 -5.01 -25.02
C ASP A 96 -19.19 -4.17 -23.90
N THR A 97 -20.44 -4.45 -23.56
CA THR A 97 -21.16 -3.72 -22.51
C THR A 97 -21.92 -4.72 -21.66
N LEU A 98 -21.68 -4.66 -20.35
CA LEU A 98 -22.41 -5.43 -19.36
C LEU A 98 -23.18 -4.48 -18.45
N ILE A 99 -24.48 -4.71 -18.30
CA ILE A 99 -25.35 -3.96 -17.40
C ILE A 99 -25.83 -4.91 -16.31
N ILE A 100 -25.63 -4.52 -15.06
CA ILE A 100 -26.03 -5.26 -13.86
C ILE A 100 -27.06 -4.41 -13.10
N THR A 101 -28.20 -5.03 -12.80
CA THR A 101 -29.30 -4.41 -12.04
C THR A 101 -29.79 -5.37 -10.96
N GLY A 102 -30.44 -4.84 -9.92
CA GLY A 102 -30.93 -5.65 -8.81
C GLY A 102 -29.81 -6.30 -7.98
N ASN A 103 -30.09 -7.43 -7.34
CA ASN A 103 -29.11 -8.08 -6.48
C ASN A 103 -28.08 -8.86 -7.30
N TRP A 104 -26.81 -8.61 -7.07
CA TRP A 104 -25.70 -9.30 -7.72
C TRP A 104 -24.61 -9.64 -6.72
N THR A 105 -24.12 -10.87 -6.79
CA THR A 105 -23.01 -11.34 -5.96
C THR A 105 -21.95 -11.91 -6.86
N HIS A 106 -20.71 -11.48 -6.64
CA HIS A 106 -19.56 -11.86 -7.42
C HIS A 106 -18.40 -12.25 -6.52
N THR A 107 -17.65 -13.23 -6.99
CA THR A 107 -16.44 -13.70 -6.33
C THR A 107 -15.32 -13.65 -7.34
N GLY A 108 -14.13 -13.24 -6.95
CA GLY A 108 -13.01 -13.13 -7.89
C GLY A 108 -12.99 -11.81 -8.67
N PRO A 109 -11.91 -11.55 -9.42
CA PRO A 109 -11.62 -10.21 -9.91
C PRO A 109 -12.54 -9.75 -11.04
N ILE A 110 -12.75 -8.44 -11.15
CA ILE A 110 -13.46 -7.77 -12.23
C ILE A 110 -12.46 -6.97 -13.07
N TRP A 111 -12.44 -7.23 -14.38
CA TRP A 111 -11.63 -6.50 -15.34
C TRP A 111 -12.52 -5.76 -16.34
N VAL A 112 -12.35 -4.45 -16.46
CA VAL A 112 -12.95 -3.62 -17.49
C VAL A 112 -11.81 -3.07 -18.35
N LEU A 113 -11.71 -3.56 -19.59
CA LEU A 113 -10.57 -3.35 -20.47
C LEU A 113 -10.98 -2.65 -21.77
N ASN A 114 -10.00 -2.10 -22.49
CA ASN A 114 -10.20 -1.57 -23.85
C ASN A 114 -11.36 -0.57 -23.91
N ASP A 115 -12.35 -0.77 -24.79
CA ASP A 115 -13.56 0.05 -24.92
C ASP A 115 -14.78 -0.57 -24.20
N GLY A 116 -14.53 -1.50 -23.27
CA GLY A 116 -15.56 -2.17 -22.48
C GLY A 116 -16.25 -1.23 -21.50
N VAL A 117 -17.56 -1.43 -21.32
CA VAL A 117 -18.40 -0.62 -20.43
C VAL A 117 -19.14 -1.52 -19.44
N LEU A 118 -18.82 -1.41 -18.15
CA LEU A 118 -19.52 -2.07 -17.06
C LEU A 118 -20.44 -1.06 -16.37
N ILE A 119 -21.74 -1.35 -16.37
CA ILE A 119 -22.77 -0.47 -15.80
C ILE A 119 -23.48 -1.19 -14.64
N PHE A 120 -23.56 -0.53 -13.50
CA PHE A 120 -24.43 -0.88 -12.40
C PHE A 120 -25.54 0.15 -12.27
N ASP A 121 -26.79 -0.27 -12.41
CA ASP A 121 -27.95 0.62 -12.34
C ASP A 121 -28.99 0.04 -11.37
N ASN A 122 -29.26 0.78 -10.30
CA ASN A 122 -30.18 0.36 -9.25
C ASN A 122 -29.87 -1.07 -8.72
N ALA A 123 -28.58 -1.33 -8.47
CA ALA A 123 -28.04 -2.62 -8.09
C ALA A 123 -27.64 -2.69 -6.61
N ASN A 124 -27.72 -3.89 -6.03
CA ASN A 124 -27.15 -4.23 -4.73
C ASN A 124 -26.05 -5.27 -4.95
N VAL A 125 -24.80 -4.83 -4.88
CA VAL A 125 -23.61 -5.59 -5.25
C VAL A 125 -22.91 -6.09 -3.98
N THR A 126 -22.62 -7.39 -3.93
CA THR A 126 -21.61 -7.95 -3.04
C THR A 126 -20.47 -8.47 -3.89
N ASP A 127 -19.32 -7.83 -3.83
CA ASP A 127 -18.14 -8.22 -4.59
C ASP A 127 -17.00 -8.61 -3.65
N THR A 128 -16.52 -9.84 -3.79
CA THR A 128 -15.41 -10.39 -3.01
C THR A 128 -14.10 -10.42 -3.80
N GLY A 129 -14.04 -9.74 -4.95
CA GLY A 129 -12.85 -9.60 -5.76
C GLY A 129 -12.23 -8.22 -5.74
N ASP A 130 -11.08 -8.11 -6.42
CA ASP A 130 -10.46 -6.84 -6.79
C ASP A 130 -11.04 -6.31 -8.11
N VAL A 131 -11.02 -4.99 -8.25
CA VAL A 131 -11.56 -4.29 -9.40
C VAL A 131 -10.44 -3.61 -10.18
N TYR A 132 -10.49 -3.78 -11.50
CA TYR A 132 -9.48 -3.34 -12.43
C TYR A 132 -10.11 -2.66 -13.65
N VAL A 133 -9.95 -1.35 -13.79
CA VAL A 133 -10.40 -0.56 -14.95
C VAL A 133 -9.18 -0.02 -15.69
N PHE A 134 -9.01 -0.42 -16.95
CA PHE A 134 -7.79 -0.20 -17.74
C PHE A 134 -8.09 0.26 -19.16
N GLY A 135 -7.08 0.84 -19.82
CA GLY A 135 -7.21 1.31 -21.20
C GLY A 135 -8.20 2.45 -21.29
N SER A 136 -9.22 2.32 -22.14
CA SER A 136 -10.35 3.25 -22.22
C SER A 136 -11.63 2.68 -21.56
N GLY A 137 -11.46 1.71 -20.65
CA GLY A 137 -12.55 0.99 -20.04
C GLY A 137 -13.39 1.89 -19.13
N GLN A 138 -14.67 1.59 -19.02
CA GLN A 138 -15.60 2.43 -18.26
C GLN A 138 -16.34 1.62 -17.19
N TRP A 139 -16.26 2.08 -15.95
CA TRP A 139 -17.11 1.61 -14.86
C TRP A 139 -18.08 2.72 -14.49
N ILE A 140 -19.37 2.47 -14.67
CA ILE A 140 -20.43 3.44 -14.40
C ILE A 140 -21.38 2.82 -13.38
N ALA A 141 -21.62 3.50 -12.28
CA ALA A 141 -22.58 3.09 -11.28
C ALA A 141 -23.53 4.25 -10.96
N ASP A 142 -24.83 4.02 -11.02
CA ASP A 142 -25.83 4.96 -10.52
C ASP A 142 -26.84 4.27 -9.60
N SER A 143 -27.26 4.99 -8.55
CA SER A 143 -28.32 4.57 -7.64
C SER A 143 -28.11 3.17 -7.05
N SER A 144 -26.85 2.78 -6.82
CA SER A 144 -26.45 1.41 -6.47
C SER A 144 -25.74 1.34 -5.11
N SER A 145 -25.78 0.16 -4.47
CA SER A 145 -25.06 -0.12 -3.22
C SER A 145 -24.01 -1.19 -3.43
N PHE A 146 -22.80 -0.95 -2.98
CA PHE A 146 -21.67 -1.88 -3.08
C PHE A 146 -21.19 -2.27 -1.69
N PHE A 147 -21.09 -3.58 -1.48
CA PHE A 147 -20.45 -4.19 -0.33
C PHE A 147 -19.23 -4.97 -0.82
N PHE A 148 -18.04 -4.57 -0.37
CA PHE A 148 -16.79 -5.30 -0.58
C PHE A 148 -16.37 -5.91 0.75
N PRO A 149 -16.68 -7.20 0.99
CA PRO A 149 -16.32 -7.85 2.25
C PRO A 149 -14.81 -7.88 2.44
N GLN A 150 -14.36 -7.44 3.61
CA GLN A 150 -12.96 -7.46 4.04
C GLN A 150 -12.82 -8.11 5.42
N ALA A 151 -11.84 -9.00 5.57
CA ALA A 151 -11.39 -9.58 6.82
C ALA A 151 -10.28 -8.75 7.48
N TYR A 152 -9.56 -7.93 6.70
CA TYR A 152 -8.52 -7.02 7.19
C TYR A 152 -8.41 -5.75 6.32
N PHE A 153 -7.81 -4.69 6.85
CA PHE A 153 -7.59 -3.43 6.13
C PHE A 153 -6.81 -3.64 4.84
N TYR A 154 -7.29 -3.05 3.74
CA TYR A 154 -6.69 -3.11 2.41
C TYR A 154 -6.63 -4.53 1.81
N GLU A 155 -7.58 -5.40 2.15
CA GLU A 155 -7.72 -6.71 1.48
C GLU A 155 -8.16 -6.55 0.03
N ARG A 156 -9.02 -5.57 -0.24
CA ARG A 156 -9.59 -5.33 -1.57
C ARG A 156 -9.00 -4.08 -2.21
N LEU A 157 -8.78 -4.19 -3.51
CA LEU A 157 -8.19 -3.14 -4.32
C LEU A 157 -9.12 -2.76 -5.48
N PHE A 158 -9.31 -1.45 -5.67
CA PHE A 158 -9.83 -0.88 -6.90
C PHE A 158 -8.72 -0.11 -7.61
N VAL A 159 -8.46 -0.45 -8.88
CA VAL A 159 -7.51 0.25 -9.75
C VAL A 159 -8.21 0.86 -10.95
N ALA A 160 -7.92 2.13 -11.23
CA ALA A 160 -8.28 2.81 -12.48
C ALA A 160 -7.04 3.48 -13.08
N VAL A 161 -6.59 3.04 -14.26
CA VAL A 161 -5.37 3.59 -14.88
C VAL A 161 -5.50 3.75 -16.40
N GLN A 162 -4.51 4.40 -17.01
CA GLN A 162 -4.54 4.85 -18.42
C GLN A 162 -5.70 5.80 -18.66
N ASP A 163 -6.45 5.66 -19.76
CA ASP A 163 -7.60 6.51 -20.10
C ASP A 163 -8.92 5.97 -19.50
N ALA A 164 -8.84 5.21 -18.41
CA ALA A 164 -10.00 4.61 -17.76
C ALA A 164 -10.95 5.69 -17.23
N SER A 165 -12.25 5.43 -17.28
CA SER A 165 -13.28 6.33 -16.74
C SER A 165 -14.13 5.62 -15.70
N VAL A 166 -14.22 6.19 -14.51
CA VAL A 166 -15.01 5.63 -13.41
C VAL A 166 -15.96 6.68 -12.88
N HIS A 167 -17.25 6.35 -12.83
CA HIS A 167 -18.30 7.25 -12.35
C HIS A 167 -19.19 6.54 -11.34
N PHE A 168 -19.37 7.15 -10.17
CA PHE A 168 -20.37 6.74 -9.17
C PHE A 168 -21.32 7.91 -8.91
N GLY A 169 -22.60 7.71 -9.22
CA GLY A 169 -23.68 8.65 -8.94
C GLY A 169 -24.67 8.06 -7.92
N ASN A 170 -25.01 8.81 -6.87
CA ASN A 170 -26.05 8.42 -5.91
C ASN A 170 -25.84 6.99 -5.32
N CYS A 171 -24.58 6.61 -5.10
CA CYS A 171 -24.21 5.26 -4.67
C CYS A 171 -23.88 5.19 -3.17
N SER A 172 -23.81 3.97 -2.64
CA SER A 172 -23.22 3.70 -1.32
C SER A 172 -22.12 2.64 -1.38
N LEU A 173 -21.06 2.84 -0.60
CA LEU A 173 -19.93 1.90 -0.51
C LEU A 173 -19.76 1.42 0.94
N ASN A 174 -19.50 0.13 1.12
CA ASN A 174 -19.31 -0.52 2.41
C ASN A 174 -18.14 -1.51 2.31
N TYR A 175 -17.23 -1.44 3.28
CA TYR A 175 -15.97 -2.16 3.31
C TYR A 175 -15.79 -2.96 4.62
N SER A 176 -16.90 -3.33 5.28
CA SER A 176 -16.92 -4.12 6.52
C SER A 176 -16.29 -3.44 7.74
N GLY A 177 -16.34 -2.11 7.84
CA GLY A 177 -15.67 -1.40 8.94
C GLY A 177 -14.17 -1.16 8.71
N MET A 178 -13.65 -1.50 7.52
CA MET A 178 -12.21 -1.48 7.21
C MET A 178 -11.90 -0.47 6.09
N SER A 179 -10.68 0.07 6.08
CA SER A 179 -10.20 0.89 4.97
C SER A 179 -10.07 0.08 3.68
N HIS A 180 -10.53 0.66 2.58
CA HIS A 180 -10.44 0.10 1.23
C HIS A 180 -9.33 0.80 0.41
N GLN A 181 -8.65 0.04 -0.45
CA GLN A 181 -7.56 0.57 -1.26
C GLN A 181 -8.04 1.02 -2.64
N LEU A 182 -7.77 2.27 -2.98
CA LEU A 182 -8.03 2.84 -4.30
C LEU A 182 -6.71 3.33 -4.92
N ALA A 183 -6.47 2.98 -6.18
CA ALA A 183 -5.35 3.49 -6.95
C ALA A 183 -5.85 4.06 -8.27
N ILE A 184 -5.58 5.34 -8.51
CA ILE A 184 -5.94 6.02 -9.76
C ILE A 184 -4.67 6.54 -10.40
N GLY A 185 -4.47 6.29 -11.69
CA GLY A 185 -3.26 6.80 -12.33
C GLY A 185 -3.25 6.96 -13.84
N ASP A 186 -2.08 7.33 -14.33
CA ASP A 186 -1.83 7.80 -15.70
C ASP A 186 -2.77 8.95 -16.09
N SER A 187 -3.76 8.74 -16.95
CA SER A 187 -4.71 9.77 -17.43
C SER A 187 -6.15 9.51 -16.96
N ALA A 188 -6.33 8.63 -15.96
CA ALA A 188 -7.65 8.11 -15.62
C ALA A 188 -8.55 9.21 -15.05
N PHE A 189 -9.84 9.10 -15.33
CA PHE A 189 -10.89 9.95 -14.79
C PHE A 189 -11.69 9.19 -13.73
N TYR A 190 -11.86 9.81 -12.56
CA TYR A 190 -12.61 9.24 -11.46
C TYR A 190 -13.55 10.27 -10.86
N GLU A 191 -14.84 9.93 -10.78
CA GLU A 191 -15.87 10.86 -10.31
C GLU A 191 -16.86 10.22 -9.34
N TRP A 192 -17.09 10.92 -8.23
CA TRP A 192 -18.15 10.65 -7.27
C TRP A 192 -19.11 11.83 -7.17
N ILE A 193 -20.39 11.56 -7.40
CA ILE A 193 -21.47 12.51 -7.20
C ILE A 193 -22.49 11.92 -6.22
N ASN A 194 -22.69 12.56 -5.07
CA ASN A 194 -23.62 12.12 -4.03
C ASN A 194 -23.34 10.67 -3.55
N VAL A 195 -22.09 10.36 -3.19
CA VAL A 195 -21.69 9.03 -2.74
C VAL A 195 -21.65 8.95 -1.22
N HIS A 196 -22.36 7.98 -0.66
CA HIS A 196 -22.35 7.68 0.77
C HIS A 196 -21.33 6.57 1.09
N ASN A 197 -20.30 6.89 1.85
CA ASN A 197 -19.34 5.90 2.35
C ASN A 197 -19.69 5.52 3.78
N ASN A 198 -19.80 4.20 4.04
CA ASN A 198 -19.88 3.68 5.40
C ASN A 198 -18.50 3.61 6.07
N ASP A 199 -17.44 3.45 5.25
CA ASP A 199 -16.09 3.13 5.68
C ASP A 199 -15.05 3.94 4.88
N TRP A 200 -13.80 3.96 5.36
CA TRP A 200 -12.73 4.77 4.78
C TRP A 200 -12.21 4.21 3.45
N THR A 201 -11.86 5.11 2.54
CA THR A 201 -11.06 4.80 1.33
C THR A 201 -9.73 5.52 1.42
N THR A 202 -8.63 4.83 1.17
CA THR A 202 -7.31 5.44 0.99
C THR A 202 -6.94 5.37 -0.49
N CYS A 203 -6.72 6.53 -1.09
CA CYS A 203 -6.51 6.70 -2.52
C CYS A 203 -5.09 7.19 -2.84
N GLY A 204 -4.32 6.39 -3.58
CA GLY A 204 -3.07 6.81 -4.20
C GLY A 204 -3.31 7.36 -5.60
N LEU A 205 -2.86 8.60 -5.87
CA LEU A 205 -2.87 9.20 -7.20
C LEU A 205 -1.48 9.12 -7.83
N TYR A 206 -1.39 8.60 -9.06
CA TYR A 206 -0.10 8.39 -9.74
C TYR A 206 -0.12 8.89 -11.19
N GLY A 207 0.88 9.67 -11.61
CA GLY A 207 0.86 10.26 -12.96
C GLY A 207 -0.05 11.49 -13.01
N GLY A 208 -0.93 11.61 -14.00
CA GLY A 208 -1.81 12.76 -14.19
C GLY A 208 -3.32 12.48 -14.21
N PRO A 209 -3.87 11.70 -13.26
CA PRO A 209 -5.29 11.42 -13.23
C PRO A 209 -6.10 12.67 -12.88
N THR A 210 -7.39 12.65 -13.23
CA THR A 210 -8.37 13.65 -12.81
C THR A 210 -9.35 13.01 -11.83
N LEU A 211 -9.51 13.61 -10.66
CA LEU A 211 -10.44 13.16 -9.63
C LEU A 211 -11.42 14.28 -9.27
N ASN A 212 -12.71 13.95 -9.26
CA ASN A 212 -13.79 14.87 -8.89
C ASN A 212 -14.71 14.23 -7.85
N ILE A 213 -14.80 14.80 -6.65
CA ILE A 213 -15.74 14.36 -5.61
C ILE A 213 -16.67 15.52 -5.27
N ASN A 214 -17.96 15.32 -5.47
CA ASN A 214 -18.99 16.28 -5.16
C ASN A 214 -20.13 15.63 -4.36
N GLY A 215 -20.26 15.99 -3.09
CA GLY A 215 -21.29 15.44 -2.21
C GLY A 215 -20.90 14.07 -1.66
N SER A 216 -20.21 14.04 -0.52
CA SER A 216 -19.91 12.79 0.19
C SER A 216 -19.76 13.01 1.70
N ASN A 217 -20.34 12.12 2.50
CA ASN A 217 -20.26 12.18 3.97
C ASN A 217 -18.87 11.79 4.51
N LEU A 218 -18.18 10.92 3.79
CA LEU A 218 -16.85 10.43 4.15
C LEU A 218 -16.10 10.23 2.84
N SER A 219 -15.36 11.24 2.41
CA SER A 219 -14.67 11.16 1.12
C SER A 219 -13.46 10.23 1.17
N GLY A 220 -12.85 10.06 2.35
CA GLY A 220 -11.66 9.26 2.52
C GLY A 220 -10.38 10.09 2.56
N GLU A 221 -9.29 9.48 2.12
CA GLU A 221 -7.93 9.97 2.21
C GLU A 221 -7.25 9.95 0.84
N TYR A 222 -6.64 11.07 0.44
CA TYR A 222 -6.09 11.21 -0.91
C TYR A 222 -4.63 11.67 -0.89
N ILE A 223 -3.76 10.86 -1.50
CA ILE A 223 -2.34 11.18 -1.69
C ILE A 223 -2.19 11.95 -2.99
N LEU A 224 -2.00 13.27 -2.86
CA LEU A 224 -1.84 14.20 -3.98
C LEU A 224 -0.39 14.13 -4.47
N ASN A 225 -0.17 13.52 -5.65
CA ASN A 225 1.15 13.26 -6.20
C ASN A 225 1.14 13.32 -7.74
N GLY A 226 2.32 13.40 -8.34
CA GLY A 226 2.50 13.47 -9.79
C GLY A 226 1.96 14.77 -10.35
N SER A 227 1.30 14.68 -11.50
CA SER A 227 0.59 15.76 -12.17
C SER A 227 -0.93 15.62 -12.04
N SER A 228 -1.43 15.03 -10.93
CA SER A 228 -2.86 14.83 -10.71
C SER A 228 -3.61 16.16 -10.63
N THR A 229 -4.87 16.16 -11.07
CA THR A 229 -5.81 17.28 -10.86
C THR A 229 -6.98 16.79 -10.03
N THR A 230 -7.18 17.38 -8.85
CA THR A 230 -8.23 16.94 -7.92
C THR A 230 -9.18 18.08 -7.55
N SER A 231 -10.47 17.77 -7.49
CA SER A 231 -11.51 18.68 -6.99
C SER A 231 -12.35 17.98 -5.95
N PHE A 232 -12.52 18.63 -4.80
CA PHE A 232 -13.40 18.20 -3.73
C PHE A 232 -14.41 19.30 -3.43
N THR A 233 -15.70 18.97 -3.49
CA THR A 233 -16.78 19.92 -3.23
C THR A 233 -17.87 19.27 -2.40
N ASN A 234 -18.44 19.99 -1.43
CA ASN A 234 -19.54 19.49 -0.60
C ASN A 234 -19.21 18.14 0.09
N ALA A 235 -17.98 18.00 0.60
CA ALA A 235 -17.55 16.82 1.35
C ALA A 235 -17.60 17.11 2.85
N ASP A 236 -18.09 16.17 3.68
CA ASP A 236 -18.20 16.37 5.13
C ASP A 236 -16.91 16.04 5.89
N SER A 237 -16.08 15.16 5.34
CA SER A 237 -14.78 14.80 5.91
C SER A 237 -13.82 14.25 4.85
N ILE A 238 -12.56 14.67 4.94
CA ILE A 238 -11.49 14.28 4.00
C ILE A 238 -10.10 14.46 4.63
N ILE A 239 -9.17 13.56 4.29
CA ILE A 239 -7.73 13.74 4.55
C ILE A 239 -7.03 14.03 3.22
N LEU A 240 -6.26 15.11 3.17
CA LEU A 240 -5.47 15.48 2.00
C LEU A 240 -3.98 15.42 2.33
N TRP A 241 -3.29 14.43 1.75
CA TRP A 241 -1.85 14.30 1.84
C TRP A 241 -1.18 15.06 0.71
N HIS A 242 -0.53 16.16 1.07
CA HIS A 242 0.31 16.92 0.17
C HIS A 242 1.68 16.25 0.09
N GLN A 243 1.91 15.49 -0.98
CA GLN A 243 3.24 14.93 -1.24
C GLN A 243 4.16 16.03 -1.74
N PHE A 244 5.29 16.20 -1.06
CA PHE A 244 6.30 17.19 -1.44
C PHE A 244 7.51 16.44 -1.99
N PRO A 245 7.67 16.35 -3.33
CA PRO A 245 8.78 15.64 -3.94
C PRO A 245 10.11 16.33 -3.60
N GLN A 246 11.23 15.69 -3.93
CA GLN A 246 12.58 16.25 -3.73
C GLN A 246 12.76 17.67 -4.32
N THR A 247 12.02 18.01 -5.38
CA THR A 247 12.10 19.33 -6.02
C THR A 247 11.29 20.41 -5.29
N ALA A 248 10.48 20.03 -4.30
CA ALA A 248 9.55 20.95 -3.65
C ALA A 248 10.28 21.94 -2.75
N VAL A 249 9.91 23.22 -2.90
CA VAL A 249 10.21 24.28 -1.94
C VAL A 249 8.89 24.90 -1.52
N VAL A 250 8.53 24.72 -0.26
CA VAL A 250 7.24 25.13 0.31
C VAL A 250 7.48 25.99 1.54
N ASN A 251 6.87 27.17 1.57
CA ASN A 251 6.72 28.01 2.73
C ASN A 251 5.26 28.45 2.81
N TYR A 252 4.47 27.73 3.62
CA TYR A 252 3.02 27.81 3.55
C TYR A 252 2.34 27.69 4.92
N ALA A 253 1.13 28.24 5.02
CA ALA A 253 0.25 28.11 6.17
C ALA A 253 -1.08 27.52 5.70
N PHE A 254 -1.39 26.31 6.17
CA PHE A 254 -2.68 25.68 5.89
C PHE A 254 -3.78 26.39 6.69
N PRO A 255 -4.95 26.66 6.08
CA PRO A 255 -6.07 27.27 6.80
C PRO A 255 -6.67 26.27 7.82
N PRO A 256 -7.51 26.73 8.76
CA PRO A 256 -8.30 25.83 9.59
C PRO A 256 -9.09 24.81 8.74
N GLY A 257 -9.17 23.58 9.24
CA GLY A 257 -9.82 22.46 8.55
C GLY A 257 -11.30 22.25 8.90
N ASP A 258 -11.87 23.02 9.82
CA ASP A 258 -13.26 22.87 10.25
C ASP A 258 -14.25 23.10 9.10
N THR A 259 -14.05 24.16 8.32
CA THR A 259 -14.77 24.40 7.06
C THR A 259 -13.89 25.17 6.08
N VAL A 260 -13.71 24.61 4.89
CA VAL A 260 -12.79 25.11 3.88
C VAL A 260 -13.56 25.57 2.64
N TYR A 261 -13.28 26.81 2.22
CA TYR A 261 -13.83 27.42 1.00
C TYR A 261 -12.70 27.90 0.10
N ASN A 262 -12.86 27.69 -1.20
CA ASN A 262 -11.95 28.19 -2.24
C ASN A 262 -10.45 27.93 -1.98
N TYR A 263 -10.11 26.80 -1.36
CA TYR A 263 -8.71 26.42 -1.18
C TYR A 263 -8.19 25.91 -2.53
N VAL A 264 -7.05 26.47 -2.95
CA VAL A 264 -6.35 26.07 -4.16
C VAL A 264 -4.87 25.92 -3.83
N PHE A 265 -4.33 24.75 -4.14
CA PHE A 265 -2.92 24.45 -3.91
C PHE A 265 -2.28 23.83 -5.15
N SER A 266 -1.24 24.50 -5.65
CA SER A 266 -0.48 24.09 -6.83
C SER A 266 0.85 24.84 -6.87
N ASN A 267 1.63 24.60 -7.93
CA ASN A 267 2.86 25.34 -8.21
C ASN A 267 2.66 26.86 -8.48
N THR A 268 1.42 27.34 -8.55
CA THR A 268 1.09 28.77 -8.70
C THR A 268 0.75 29.43 -7.36
N THR A 269 0.61 28.64 -6.28
CA THR A 269 0.34 29.15 -4.94
C THR A 269 1.56 29.90 -4.41
N PRO A 270 1.42 31.13 -3.87
CA PRO A 270 2.54 31.87 -3.30
C PRO A 270 3.29 31.07 -2.23
N GLY A 271 4.61 31.05 -2.31
CA GLY A 271 5.46 30.28 -1.38
C GLY A 271 5.56 28.80 -1.72
N VAL A 272 4.95 28.32 -2.81
CA VAL A 272 4.98 26.91 -3.23
C VAL A 272 5.66 26.81 -4.59
N SER A 273 6.64 25.91 -4.71
CA SER A 273 7.26 25.58 -5.99
C SER A 273 7.74 24.13 -6.02
N GLY A 274 7.99 23.60 -7.22
CA GLY A 274 8.49 22.24 -7.42
C GLY A 274 7.42 21.15 -7.32
N LEU A 275 6.14 21.52 -7.41
CA LEU A 275 4.99 20.60 -7.43
C LEU A 275 4.42 20.51 -8.85
N ASN A 276 3.84 19.35 -9.19
CA ASN A 276 3.22 19.13 -10.50
C ASN A 276 1.70 18.92 -10.42
N TYR A 277 1.16 18.60 -9.23
CA TYR A 277 -0.28 18.41 -9.05
C TYR A 277 -1.01 19.73 -8.76
N SER A 278 -2.33 19.71 -8.93
CA SER A 278 -3.22 20.77 -8.46
C SER A 278 -4.39 20.19 -7.69
N THR A 279 -4.79 20.86 -6.61
CA THR A 279 -5.98 20.50 -5.84
C THR A 279 -6.84 21.72 -5.56
N GLN A 280 -8.15 21.53 -5.67
CA GLN A 280 -9.17 22.48 -5.27
C GLN A 280 -10.10 21.84 -4.22
N VAL A 281 -10.36 22.59 -3.16
CA VAL A 281 -11.30 22.20 -2.09
C VAL A 281 -12.25 23.37 -1.85
N ASP A 282 -13.55 23.11 -1.97
CA ASP A 282 -14.57 24.13 -1.77
C ASP A 282 -15.81 23.60 -1.05
N SER A 283 -16.32 24.36 -0.10
CA SER A 283 -17.51 24.00 0.68
C SER A 283 -17.39 22.61 1.34
N CYS A 284 -16.19 22.29 1.85
CA CYS A 284 -15.91 21.04 2.54
C CYS A 284 -15.80 21.27 4.06
N HIS A 285 -16.29 20.32 4.84
CA HIS A 285 -16.17 20.31 6.30
C HIS A 285 -15.10 19.29 6.72
N THR A 286 -14.53 19.47 7.91
CA THR A 286 -13.56 18.52 8.51
C THR A 286 -12.48 18.06 7.52
N VAL A 287 -11.72 19.01 7.00
CA VAL A 287 -10.54 18.78 6.16
C VAL A 287 -9.32 18.61 7.05
N TRP A 288 -8.76 17.40 7.04
CA TRP A 288 -7.51 17.10 7.73
C TRP A 288 -6.33 17.28 6.80
N TRP A 289 -5.47 18.25 7.13
CA TRP A 289 -4.25 18.49 6.40
C TRP A 289 -3.19 17.47 6.78
N ALA A 290 -2.59 16.86 5.77
CA ALA A 290 -1.54 15.91 5.95
C ALA A 290 -0.37 16.19 4.99
N LEU A 291 0.85 15.93 5.44
CA LEU A 291 2.07 16.23 4.67
C LEU A 291 2.82 14.93 4.39
N MET A 292 3.28 14.72 3.16
CA MET A 292 4.22 13.65 2.81
C MET A 292 5.50 14.24 2.23
N PRO A 293 6.37 14.86 3.05
CA PRO A 293 7.67 15.32 2.58
C PRO A 293 8.51 14.12 2.16
N VAL A 294 9.25 14.27 1.06
CA VAL A 294 10.18 13.28 0.51
C VAL A 294 11.63 13.70 0.78
N ASN A 295 12.57 12.75 0.81
CA ASN A 295 14.00 13.06 0.92
C ASN A 295 14.44 14.13 -0.10
N GLY A 296 15.12 15.16 0.40
CA GLY A 296 15.62 16.33 -0.32
C GLY A 296 14.66 17.51 -0.47
N SER A 297 13.39 17.40 -0.04
CA SER A 297 12.45 18.53 -0.06
C SER A 297 12.84 19.65 0.91
N ASP A 298 12.43 20.89 0.63
CA ASP A 298 12.55 22.04 1.53
C ASP A 298 11.16 22.56 1.91
N VAL A 299 10.70 22.23 3.12
CA VAL A 299 9.33 22.49 3.55
C VAL A 299 9.34 23.24 4.87
N THR A 300 8.74 24.43 4.87
CA THR A 300 8.42 25.23 6.05
C THR A 300 6.91 25.36 6.16
N VAL A 301 6.33 24.84 7.24
CA VAL A 301 4.91 25.03 7.56
C VAL A 301 4.81 25.93 8.78
N SER A 302 3.91 26.90 8.72
CA SER A 302 3.72 27.87 9.81
C SER A 302 2.26 28.07 10.16
N ASN A 303 1.94 28.28 11.43
CA ASN A 303 0.60 28.65 11.91
C ASN A 303 -0.49 27.70 11.39
N SER A 304 -0.28 26.40 11.56
CA SER A 304 -1.17 25.38 11.02
C SER A 304 -1.43 24.28 12.03
N ASP A 305 -2.62 23.70 11.95
CA ASP A 305 -2.95 22.45 12.62
C ASP A 305 -2.85 21.32 11.59
N ILE A 306 -1.80 20.52 11.71
CA ILE A 306 -1.52 19.42 10.80
C ILE A 306 -1.98 18.13 11.46
N ARG A 307 -2.91 17.43 10.82
CA ARG A 307 -3.44 16.17 11.37
C ARG A 307 -2.36 15.09 11.31
N LEU A 308 -1.65 14.97 10.19
CA LEU A 308 -0.62 13.95 9.99
C LEU A 308 0.62 14.47 9.23
N ILE A 309 1.80 13.95 9.55
CA ILE A 309 3.01 14.05 8.73
C ILE A 309 3.55 12.66 8.50
N GLY A 310 3.74 12.29 7.24
CA GLY A 310 4.16 10.98 6.78
C GLY A 310 5.44 11.10 5.98
N ALA A 311 6.60 11.06 6.62
CA ALA A 311 7.87 11.26 5.93
C ALA A 311 8.19 10.06 5.03
N TRP A 312 8.41 10.32 3.73
CA TRP A 312 8.75 9.30 2.72
C TRP A 312 10.26 9.23 2.50
N PHE A 313 10.84 8.05 2.67
CA PHE A 313 12.26 7.79 2.41
C PHE A 313 12.40 6.92 1.17
N GLU A 314 12.77 7.51 0.04
CA GLU A 314 12.85 6.83 -1.25
C GLU A 314 14.23 7.03 -1.91
N ARG A 315 14.45 6.37 -3.06
CA ARG A 315 15.69 6.46 -3.85
C ARG A 315 16.95 5.95 -3.13
N GLY A 316 16.80 4.97 -2.24
CA GLY A 316 17.94 4.33 -1.55
C GLY A 316 18.56 5.24 -0.50
N ASP A 317 17.73 6.01 0.20
CA ASP A 317 18.16 6.91 1.26
C ASP A 317 18.70 6.15 2.49
N THR A 318 19.46 6.83 3.35
CA THR A 318 19.87 6.32 4.65
C THR A 318 19.71 7.41 5.68
N ALA A 319 18.76 7.24 6.59
CA ALA A 319 18.41 8.26 7.57
C ALA A 319 18.16 7.67 8.97
N SER A 320 18.16 8.56 9.95
CA SER A 320 17.74 8.26 11.32
C SER A 320 16.59 9.19 11.71
N ALA A 321 15.58 8.66 12.38
CA ALA A 321 14.48 9.43 12.95
C ALA A 321 14.48 9.25 14.47
N TYR A 322 14.53 10.36 15.21
CA TYR A 322 14.52 10.36 16.67
C TYR A 322 13.84 11.58 17.25
N GLY A 323 13.24 11.45 18.45
CA GLY A 323 12.67 12.59 19.16
C GLY A 323 11.47 13.24 18.46
N ILE A 324 10.71 12.45 17.70
CA ILE A 324 9.49 12.87 17.01
C ILE A 324 8.30 12.30 17.78
N PHE A 325 7.31 13.14 18.09
CA PHE A 325 6.20 12.77 18.97
C PHE A 325 4.85 13.25 18.44
N ASN A 326 3.87 12.36 18.46
CA ASN A 326 2.47 12.68 18.18
C ASN A 326 1.90 13.72 19.16
N ASN A 327 0.80 14.36 18.78
CA ASN A 327 0.05 15.34 19.58
C ASN A 327 0.93 16.46 20.17
N SER A 328 1.89 16.95 19.39
CA SER A 328 2.89 17.92 19.83
C SER A 328 2.73 19.28 19.13
N SER A 329 3.07 20.35 19.84
CA SER A 329 3.09 21.73 19.33
C SER A 329 4.52 22.20 19.14
N TYR A 330 4.84 22.71 17.96
CA TYR A 330 6.17 23.12 17.54
C TYR A 330 6.22 24.62 17.29
N VAL A 331 7.01 25.35 18.06
CA VAL A 331 7.10 26.83 17.96
C VAL A 331 8.13 27.28 16.93
N ASN A 332 9.29 26.62 16.92
CA ASN A 332 10.38 26.79 15.96
C ASN A 332 11.20 25.50 15.99
N TYR A 333 10.81 24.55 15.15
CA TYR A 333 11.34 23.20 15.18
C TYR A 333 11.80 22.80 13.78
N THR A 334 13.06 22.37 13.69
CA THR A 334 13.54 21.65 12.51
C THR A 334 13.52 20.16 12.86
N THR A 335 12.78 19.39 12.08
CA THR A 335 12.66 17.95 12.26
C THR A 335 14.04 17.32 12.11
N PRO A 336 14.48 16.41 13.00
CA PRO A 336 15.82 15.83 12.98
C PRO A 336 15.95 14.73 11.92
N LEU A 337 15.66 15.07 10.68
CA LEU A 337 15.85 14.25 9.49
C LEU A 337 17.00 14.85 8.68
N SER A 338 18.07 14.10 8.47
CA SER A 338 19.31 14.62 7.85
C SER A 338 19.21 14.83 6.34
N ASP A 339 18.19 14.26 5.72
CA ASP A 339 18.03 14.11 4.28
C ASP A 339 17.08 15.14 3.66
N ARG A 340 16.39 15.96 4.46
CA ARG A 340 15.46 17.01 4.01
C ARG A 340 15.37 18.16 4.99
N ASN A 341 14.86 19.32 4.56
CA ASN A 341 14.50 20.40 5.49
C ASN A 341 12.99 20.34 5.75
N LEU A 342 12.60 20.08 7.00
CA LEU A 342 11.21 20.16 7.45
C LEU A 342 11.14 21.03 8.70
N GLN A 343 10.69 22.28 8.52
CA GLN A 343 10.54 23.28 9.57
C GLN A 343 9.08 23.49 9.93
N LEU A 344 8.79 23.45 11.22
CA LEU A 344 7.46 23.66 11.80
C LEU A 344 7.51 24.87 12.74
N ASN A 345 6.74 25.91 12.41
CA ASN A 345 6.75 27.19 13.11
C ASN A 345 5.35 27.55 13.62
N ASN A 346 5.15 27.47 14.93
CA ASN A 346 3.82 27.61 15.54
C ASN A 346 2.79 26.66 14.90
N THR A 347 3.15 25.38 14.81
CA THR A 347 2.37 24.34 14.15
C THR A 347 2.13 23.19 15.11
N THR A 348 0.90 22.66 15.13
CA THR A 348 0.59 21.43 15.86
C THR A 348 0.62 20.25 14.91
N VAL A 349 1.08 19.08 15.39
CA VAL A 349 1.05 17.83 14.63
C VAL A 349 0.34 16.76 15.46
N GLY A 350 -0.76 16.24 14.93
CA GLY A 350 -1.51 15.16 15.56
C GLY A 350 -0.78 13.83 15.50
N THR A 351 -0.30 13.46 14.31
CA THR A 351 0.34 12.17 14.05
C THR A 351 1.58 12.31 13.18
N TRP A 352 2.62 11.55 13.51
CA TRP A 352 3.80 11.30 12.70
C TRP A 352 3.81 9.86 12.21
N SER A 353 4.12 9.68 10.94
CA SER A 353 4.28 8.39 10.28
C SER A 353 5.57 8.39 9.47
N LEU A 354 6.19 7.21 9.33
CA LEU A 354 7.41 7.04 8.54
C LEU A 354 7.18 5.95 7.50
N TYR A 355 7.43 6.25 6.23
CA TYR A 355 7.26 5.31 5.12
C TYR A 355 8.56 5.15 4.35
N VAL A 356 9.08 3.93 4.30
CA VAL A 356 10.41 3.62 3.78
C VAL A 356 10.29 2.74 2.54
N PHE A 357 10.74 3.28 1.40
CA PHE A 357 10.54 2.72 0.07
C PHE A 357 11.85 2.37 -0.64
N ASP A 358 11.72 1.82 -1.84
CA ASP A 358 12.77 1.41 -2.77
C ASP A 358 13.81 0.50 -2.13
N SER A 359 15.00 1.04 -1.84
CA SER A 359 16.09 0.34 -1.17
C SER A 359 16.63 1.16 0.01
N SER A 360 15.80 2.06 0.56
CA SER A 360 16.18 2.97 1.63
C SER A 360 16.34 2.23 2.96
N PHE A 361 17.15 2.77 3.85
CA PHE A 361 17.37 2.29 5.20
C PHE A 361 17.02 3.40 6.20
N VAL A 362 16.18 3.09 7.20
CA VAL A 362 15.88 4.04 8.27
C VAL A 362 16.04 3.39 9.64
N SER A 363 16.82 4.04 10.50
CA SER A 363 16.87 3.71 11.93
C SER A 363 15.90 4.60 12.71
N ILE A 364 14.99 4.00 13.49
CA ILE A 364 14.02 4.72 14.32
C ILE A 364 14.35 4.50 15.78
N ASP A 365 14.43 5.57 16.56
CA ASP A 365 14.68 5.49 18.00
C ASP A 365 13.92 6.57 18.77
N SER A 366 13.47 6.30 19.99
CA SER A 366 12.94 7.33 20.90
C SER A 366 11.85 8.23 20.28
N CYS A 367 10.87 7.62 19.60
CA CYS A 367 9.76 8.30 18.94
C CYS A 367 8.38 7.87 19.48
N GLN A 368 7.36 8.68 19.23
CA GLN A 368 5.95 8.26 19.23
C GLN A 368 5.38 8.49 17.83
N LEU A 369 4.98 7.41 17.16
CA LEU A 369 4.54 7.38 15.77
C LEU A 369 3.14 6.77 15.67
N GLY A 370 2.34 7.21 14.71
CA GLY A 370 1.04 6.63 14.40
C GLY A 370 1.08 5.50 13.38
N GLU A 371 2.08 5.48 12.51
CA GLU A 371 2.28 4.44 11.49
C GLU A 371 3.76 4.30 11.11
N VAL A 372 4.20 3.08 10.81
CA VAL A 372 5.51 2.84 10.18
C VAL A 372 5.32 1.82 9.07
N GLY A 373 5.68 2.21 7.85
CA GLY A 373 5.56 1.37 6.67
C GLY A 373 6.90 1.11 6.00
N THR A 374 7.14 -0.13 5.60
CA THR A 374 8.38 -0.54 4.92
C THR A 374 7.99 -1.35 3.68
N GLN A 375 8.47 -0.94 2.51
CA GLN A 375 8.03 -1.48 1.22
C GLN A 375 9.19 -1.68 0.22
N GLN A 376 8.97 -2.46 -0.83
CA GLN A 376 9.93 -2.83 -1.87
C GLN A 376 11.11 -3.60 -1.28
N ARG A 377 12.33 -3.08 -1.37
CA ARG A 377 13.58 -3.70 -0.88
C ARG A 377 14.18 -2.89 0.26
N SER A 378 13.36 -2.07 0.93
CA SER A 378 13.81 -1.18 1.98
C SER A 378 13.98 -1.89 3.32
N THR A 379 14.57 -1.18 4.27
CA THR A 379 14.85 -1.72 5.60
C THR A 379 14.54 -0.70 6.69
N VAL A 380 13.81 -1.14 7.72
CA VAL A 380 13.65 -0.41 8.98
C VAL A 380 14.28 -1.20 10.11
N VAL A 381 15.10 -0.50 10.92
CA VAL A 381 15.55 -1.00 12.23
C VAL A 381 15.07 0.00 13.27
N SER A 382 14.31 -0.49 14.24
CA SER A 382 13.63 0.37 15.20
C SER A 382 13.81 -0.13 16.62
N THR A 383 14.08 0.80 17.54
CA THR A 383 14.27 0.56 18.97
C THR A 383 13.49 1.58 19.78
N ASP A 384 13.05 1.18 20.97
CA ASP A 384 12.62 2.09 22.04
C ASP A 384 11.63 3.19 21.58
N PHE A 385 10.57 2.80 20.85
CA PHE A 385 9.55 3.73 20.37
C PHE A 385 8.13 3.22 20.63
N ILE A 386 7.16 4.14 20.61
CA ILE A 386 5.74 3.85 20.76
C ILE A 386 5.05 4.02 19.40
N LEU A 387 4.35 2.99 18.95
CA LEU A 387 3.42 3.06 17.84
C LEU A 387 1.99 3.15 18.40
N ASP A 388 1.36 4.32 18.35
CA ASP A 388 0.05 4.55 18.97
C ASP A 388 -1.15 4.25 18.05
N GLY A 389 -0.89 3.96 16.78
CA GLY A 389 -1.91 3.60 15.78
C GLY A 389 -2.74 4.77 15.25
N SER A 390 -2.45 6.01 15.64
CA SER A 390 -3.22 7.20 15.22
C SER A 390 -3.13 7.53 13.72
N GLY A 391 -2.19 6.90 13.01
CA GLY A 391 -2.00 6.99 11.56
C GLY A 391 -2.19 5.67 10.82
N GLY A 392 -2.22 4.53 11.53
CA GLY A 392 -2.34 3.22 10.92
C GLY A 392 -1.70 2.09 11.75
N TYR A 393 -0.94 1.24 11.08
CA TYR A 393 -0.34 0.03 11.64
C TYR A 393 1.15 -0.06 11.32
N PHE A 394 1.88 -0.97 11.94
CA PHE A 394 3.31 -1.15 11.66
C PHE A 394 3.47 -2.30 10.68
N TRP A 395 3.98 -2.02 9.49
CA TRP A 395 3.98 -3.01 8.42
C TRP A 395 5.27 -3.09 7.60
N ALA A 396 5.46 -4.27 7.03
CA ALA A 396 6.49 -4.62 6.07
C ALA A 396 5.86 -5.37 4.90
N THR A 397 6.11 -4.96 3.65
CA THR A 397 5.50 -5.54 2.44
C THR A 397 6.50 -5.64 1.29
N ASP A 398 6.06 -6.22 0.17
CA ASP A 398 6.90 -6.62 -0.97
C ASP A 398 8.05 -7.52 -0.50
N SER A 399 9.32 -7.11 -0.69
CA SER A 399 10.52 -7.87 -0.31
C SER A 399 11.32 -7.17 0.80
N SER A 400 10.65 -6.38 1.64
CA SER A 400 11.30 -5.50 2.60
C SER A 400 11.63 -6.23 3.91
N PHE A 401 12.46 -5.60 4.74
CA PHE A 401 12.84 -6.11 6.05
C PHE A 401 12.58 -5.09 7.15
N THR A 402 11.88 -5.50 8.20
CA THR A 402 11.66 -4.68 9.40
C THR A 402 12.13 -5.42 10.63
N SER A 403 12.92 -4.73 11.46
CA SER A 403 13.29 -5.19 12.80
C SER A 403 12.84 -4.16 13.83
N ALA A 404 12.05 -4.59 14.79
CA ALA A 404 11.53 -3.77 15.88
C ALA A 404 11.88 -4.41 17.22
N ALA A 405 12.59 -3.69 18.09
CA ALA A 405 12.95 -4.15 19.43
C ALA A 405 12.50 -3.14 20.49
N ASN A 406 12.03 -3.62 21.64
CA ASN A 406 11.56 -2.77 22.75
C ASN A 406 10.47 -1.76 22.32
N VAL A 407 9.56 -2.18 21.43
CA VAL A 407 8.49 -1.32 20.92
C VAL A 407 7.20 -1.59 21.68
N ILE A 408 6.45 -0.53 21.97
CA ILE A 408 5.04 -0.65 22.39
C ILE A 408 4.19 -0.33 21.18
N SER A 409 3.39 -1.29 20.71
CA SER A 409 2.47 -1.08 19.58
C SER A 409 1.02 -1.25 20.02
N TYR A 410 0.26 -0.15 19.97
CA TYR A 410 -1.18 -0.14 20.21
C TYR A 410 -2.01 -0.48 18.97
N SER A 411 -1.38 -0.64 17.82
CA SER A 411 -2.02 -1.18 16.63
C SER A 411 -1.35 -2.47 16.16
N THR A 412 -1.80 -2.97 15.02
CA THR A 412 -1.33 -4.23 14.45
C THR A 412 0.12 -4.10 13.98
N CYS A 413 0.93 -5.14 14.20
CA CYS A 413 2.17 -5.35 13.46
C CYS A 413 1.93 -6.42 12.38
N ARG A 414 2.18 -6.09 11.10
CA ARG A 414 1.85 -6.97 9.96
C ARG A 414 3.01 -7.15 8.99
N SER A 415 3.30 -8.40 8.64
CA SER A 415 4.13 -8.72 7.48
C SER A 415 3.26 -9.12 6.30
N GLU A 416 3.66 -8.73 5.09
CA GLU A 416 2.87 -8.91 3.87
C GLU A 416 3.75 -9.29 2.67
N LYS A 417 3.13 -9.90 1.65
CA LYS A 417 3.77 -10.35 0.40
C LYS A 417 4.96 -11.27 0.66
N GLU A 418 6.19 -10.84 0.46
CA GLU A 418 7.43 -11.62 0.66
C GLU A 418 8.31 -11.01 1.77
N ALA A 419 7.77 -10.07 2.56
CA ALA A 419 8.53 -9.35 3.56
C ALA A 419 8.83 -10.20 4.80
N VAL A 420 9.82 -9.73 5.56
CA VAL A 420 10.15 -10.29 6.88
C VAL A 420 10.02 -9.20 7.92
N PHE A 421 9.21 -9.47 8.95
CA PHE A 421 9.05 -8.59 10.10
C PHE A 421 9.53 -9.31 11.37
N VAL A 422 10.59 -8.81 11.98
CA VAL A 422 11.07 -9.23 13.30
C VAL A 422 10.55 -8.26 14.36
N LEU A 423 9.83 -8.80 15.34
CA LEU A 423 9.33 -8.10 16.51
C LEU A 423 9.92 -8.75 17.75
N ALA A 424 10.74 -8.04 18.50
CA ALA A 424 11.48 -8.56 19.64
C ALA A 424 11.26 -7.72 20.89
N TYR A 425 11.17 -8.35 22.06
CA TYR A 425 11.10 -7.66 23.36
C TYR A 425 10.03 -6.55 23.44
N SER A 426 8.93 -6.74 22.70
CA SER A 426 7.92 -5.72 22.45
C SER A 426 6.59 -6.05 23.13
N TRP A 427 5.73 -5.04 23.28
CA TRP A 427 4.41 -5.18 23.90
C TRP A 427 3.28 -4.77 22.95
N LEU A 428 2.37 -5.71 22.66
CA LEU A 428 1.18 -5.50 21.82
C LEU A 428 -0.09 -5.86 22.62
N PRO A 429 -0.71 -4.89 23.32
CA PRO A 429 -1.85 -5.16 24.19
C PRO A 429 -3.20 -5.33 23.48
N PHE A 430 -3.33 -4.90 22.21
CA PHE A 430 -4.65 -4.78 21.57
C PHE A 430 -4.81 -5.58 20.26
N ALA A 431 -3.71 -6.04 19.66
CA ALA A 431 -3.75 -6.78 18.41
C ALA A 431 -2.71 -7.90 18.38
N ALA A 432 -3.06 -9.01 17.75
CA ALA A 432 -2.10 -10.05 17.44
C ALA A 432 -1.18 -9.58 16.30
N PRO A 433 0.13 -9.92 16.33
CA PRO A 433 0.97 -9.84 15.14
C PRO A 433 0.39 -10.71 14.02
N MET A 434 0.45 -10.24 12.77
CA MET A 434 -0.09 -10.97 11.63
C MET A 434 0.92 -11.11 10.49
N SER A 435 0.79 -12.17 9.72
CA SER A 435 1.49 -12.32 8.43
C SER A 435 0.50 -12.77 7.37
N VAL A 436 0.53 -12.16 6.18
CA VAL A 436 -0.39 -12.46 5.07
C VAL A 436 0.39 -12.76 3.78
N HIS A 437 -0.27 -13.30 2.76
CA HIS A 437 0.35 -13.71 1.49
C HIS A 437 1.45 -14.79 1.67
N ASN A 438 2.72 -14.49 1.39
CA ASN A 438 3.87 -15.42 1.52
C ASN A 438 4.92 -14.90 2.51
N SER A 439 4.52 -14.02 3.42
CA SER A 439 5.43 -13.26 4.29
C SER A 439 5.79 -14.02 5.56
N THR A 440 6.72 -13.48 6.34
CA THR A 440 7.10 -14.05 7.63
C THR A 440 7.08 -13.00 8.74
N ILE A 441 6.37 -13.30 9.82
CA ILE A 441 6.47 -12.55 11.08
C ILE A 441 7.20 -13.38 12.14
N ILE A 442 8.20 -12.80 12.79
CA ILE A 442 9.02 -13.44 13.82
C ILE A 442 8.84 -12.68 15.13
N CYS A 443 8.30 -13.35 16.14
CA CYS A 443 8.03 -12.79 17.45
C CYS A 443 8.95 -13.41 18.50
N VAL A 444 9.82 -12.60 19.11
CA VAL A 444 10.80 -13.05 20.10
C VAL A 444 10.61 -12.30 21.42
N GLN A 445 10.34 -13.01 22.51
CA GLN A 445 10.22 -12.42 23.86
C GLN A 445 9.21 -11.25 23.95
N ASN A 446 8.07 -11.39 23.26
CA ASN A 446 7.04 -10.34 23.25
C ASN A 446 5.95 -10.61 24.28
N THR A 447 5.38 -9.54 24.84
CA THR A 447 4.10 -9.61 25.56
C THR A 447 2.98 -9.34 24.56
N LEU A 448 2.24 -10.38 24.19
CA LEU A 448 1.18 -10.33 23.17
C LEU A 448 -0.20 -10.62 23.79
N VAL A 449 -1.24 -9.95 23.30
CA VAL A 449 -2.63 -10.25 23.69
C VAL A 449 -3.12 -11.60 23.15
N ALA A 450 -2.55 -12.05 22.04
CA ALA A 450 -2.85 -13.32 21.38
C ALA A 450 -1.65 -13.78 20.55
N ASP A 451 -1.61 -15.08 20.24
CA ASP A 451 -0.57 -15.68 19.40
C ASP A 451 -0.52 -15.01 18.00
N PRO A 452 0.68 -14.89 17.39
CA PRO A 452 0.82 -14.45 16.01
C PRO A 452 0.00 -15.28 15.03
N VAL A 453 -0.68 -14.63 14.09
CA VAL A 453 -1.61 -15.27 13.14
C VAL A 453 -1.05 -15.26 11.71
N PRO A 454 -0.73 -16.44 11.14
CA PRO A 454 -0.43 -16.55 9.72
C PRO A 454 -1.70 -16.79 8.88
N TYR A 455 -1.85 -16.03 7.80
CA TYR A 455 -2.88 -16.17 6.76
C TYR A 455 -2.27 -16.66 5.44
N ASP A 456 -3.11 -17.17 4.54
CA ASP A 456 -2.70 -17.63 3.21
C ASP A 456 -1.49 -18.59 3.24
N GLY A 457 -0.40 -18.29 2.54
CA GLY A 457 0.86 -19.06 2.51
C GLY A 457 1.95 -18.52 3.45
N SER A 458 1.58 -17.64 4.40
CA SER A 458 2.53 -16.96 5.29
C SER A 458 2.96 -17.84 6.47
N VAL A 459 3.93 -17.34 7.24
CA VAL A 459 4.50 -18.05 8.38
C VAL A 459 4.63 -17.12 9.58
N ALA A 460 4.27 -17.64 10.76
CA ALA A 460 4.48 -16.98 12.03
C ALA A 460 5.42 -17.79 12.92
N TRP A 461 6.47 -17.14 13.43
CA TRP A 461 7.43 -17.74 14.35
C TRP A 461 7.23 -17.11 15.72
N LEU A 462 7.19 -17.94 16.75
CA LEU A 462 7.16 -17.47 18.13
C LEU A 462 8.26 -18.16 18.92
N ALA A 463 9.01 -17.36 19.67
CA ALA A 463 9.95 -17.84 20.69
C ALA A 463 9.83 -16.96 21.93
N ASN A 464 9.33 -17.53 23.02
CA ASN A 464 9.19 -16.87 24.32
C ASN A 464 9.79 -17.74 25.41
N MET A 465 10.47 -17.13 26.38
CA MET A 465 10.99 -17.82 27.56
C MET A 465 10.32 -17.23 28.77
N ASP A 466 9.69 -18.10 29.56
CA ASP A 466 9.15 -17.77 30.85
C ASP A 466 10.19 -18.19 31.89
N ALA A 467 10.83 -17.21 32.50
CA ALA A 467 11.74 -17.40 33.62
C ALA A 467 11.38 -16.42 34.74
N PRO A 468 11.63 -16.77 36.01
CA PRO A 468 11.37 -15.84 37.09
C PRO A 468 12.32 -14.64 37.00
N ASP A 469 11.76 -13.42 37.04
CA ASP A 469 12.53 -12.17 37.09
C ASP A 469 13.44 -12.06 38.31
N THR A 470 13.14 -12.85 39.36
CA THR A 470 13.93 -12.94 40.58
C THR A 470 14.06 -14.40 41.03
N ALA A 471 15.28 -14.80 41.39
CA ALA A 471 15.57 -16.09 41.98
C ALA A 471 16.49 -15.93 43.20
N SER A 472 16.31 -16.78 44.21
CA SER A 472 17.26 -16.83 45.33
C SER A 472 18.60 -17.42 44.86
N VAL A 473 19.70 -17.00 45.49
CA VAL A 473 21.02 -17.58 45.21
C VAL A 473 20.97 -19.10 45.45
N ASN A 474 21.48 -19.87 44.49
CA ASN A 474 21.43 -21.34 44.45
C ASN A 474 20.02 -21.96 44.33
N ALA A 475 19.00 -21.17 43.99
CA ALA A 475 17.69 -21.72 43.65
C ALA A 475 17.75 -22.47 42.31
N ILE A 476 17.11 -23.62 42.26
CA ILE A 476 16.82 -24.33 41.01
C ILE A 476 15.42 -23.90 40.58
N PHE A 477 15.30 -23.37 39.38
CA PHE A 477 14.01 -23.01 38.79
C PHE A 477 13.94 -23.58 37.36
N PRO A 478 12.76 -24.03 36.92
CA PRO A 478 12.57 -24.39 35.53
C PRO A 478 12.63 -23.14 34.66
N VAL A 479 13.26 -23.25 33.50
CA VAL A 479 13.06 -22.31 32.39
C VAL A 479 11.96 -22.92 31.54
N THR A 480 10.81 -22.25 31.51
CA THR A 480 9.66 -22.62 30.68
C THR A 480 9.57 -21.67 29.48
N GLY A 481 8.61 -21.89 28.59
CA GLY A 481 8.40 -21.04 27.44
C GLY A 481 7.73 -21.78 26.29
N SER A 482 7.64 -21.07 25.16
CA SER A 482 7.02 -21.55 23.93
C SER A 482 7.94 -21.26 22.76
N ALA A 483 8.16 -22.26 21.91
CA ALA A 483 8.85 -22.10 20.64
C ALA A 483 8.11 -22.89 19.58
N TRP A 484 7.64 -22.22 18.53
CA TRP A 484 6.92 -22.85 17.44
C TRP A 484 7.00 -22.04 16.15
N ILE A 485 6.71 -22.72 15.05
CA ILE A 485 6.47 -22.14 13.74
C ILE A 485 5.08 -22.61 13.32
N ASN A 486 4.20 -21.67 12.96
CA ASN A 486 2.88 -21.96 12.44
C ASN A 486 2.75 -21.40 11.02
N GLN A 487 1.89 -22.03 10.22
CA GLN A 487 1.72 -21.72 8.81
C GLN A 487 0.28 -21.33 8.52
N GLY A 488 0.09 -20.49 7.51
CA GLY A 488 -1.24 -20.18 7.00
C GLY A 488 -1.89 -21.39 6.30
N PRO A 489 -3.20 -21.31 6.02
CA PRO A 489 -4.01 -22.40 5.47
C PRO A 489 -3.56 -22.91 4.09
N ASN A 490 -2.84 -22.11 3.30
CA ASN A 490 -2.30 -22.54 2.00
C ASN A 490 -0.97 -23.30 2.14
N GLY A 491 -0.42 -23.39 3.35
CA GLY A 491 0.80 -24.11 3.70
C GLY A 491 2.08 -23.39 3.26
N ASN A 492 3.16 -23.64 3.99
CA ASN A 492 4.51 -23.18 3.68
C ASN A 492 5.51 -24.32 3.94
N PRO A 493 6.60 -24.50 3.19
CA PRO A 493 7.54 -25.60 3.48
C PRO A 493 8.34 -25.44 4.78
N VAL A 494 8.19 -24.34 5.54
CA VAL A 494 8.93 -24.07 6.78
C VAL A 494 8.22 -24.66 8.00
N ASP A 495 8.86 -25.63 8.68
CA ASP A 495 8.34 -26.28 9.89
C ASP A 495 9.33 -26.17 11.06
N PHE A 496 8.82 -26.30 12.29
CA PHE A 496 9.63 -26.26 13.51
C PHE A 496 10.40 -27.57 13.71
N GLY A 497 11.73 -27.50 13.60
CA GLY A 497 12.60 -28.66 13.82
C GLY A 497 13.06 -28.82 15.27
N SER A 498 13.82 -27.85 15.77
CA SER A 498 14.43 -27.88 17.10
C SER A 498 14.78 -26.48 17.57
N TYR A 499 14.97 -26.31 18.89
CA TYR A 499 15.49 -25.09 19.48
C TYR A 499 16.78 -25.37 20.26
N SER A 500 17.56 -24.31 20.54
CA SER A 500 18.71 -24.36 21.44
C SER A 500 18.64 -23.19 22.40
N LEU A 501 18.89 -23.47 23.68
CA LEU A 501 18.94 -22.47 24.74
C LEU A 501 20.39 -22.28 25.18
N TYR A 502 20.87 -21.05 25.09
CA TYR A 502 22.20 -20.66 25.55
C TYR A 502 22.05 -19.75 26.78
N TYR A 503 22.91 -19.95 27.78
CA TYR A 503 22.92 -19.14 29.01
C TYR A 503 24.37 -18.87 29.44
N GLN A 504 24.57 -17.76 30.15
CA GLN A 504 25.88 -17.34 30.64
C GLN A 504 25.77 -16.88 32.09
N LEU A 505 26.75 -17.23 32.91
CA LEU A 505 26.87 -16.67 34.26
C LEU A 505 27.40 -15.22 34.16
N PRO A 506 26.84 -14.25 34.92
CA PRO A 506 27.18 -12.82 34.80
C PRO A 506 28.67 -12.46 34.92
N SER A 507 29.52 -13.37 35.39
CA SER A 507 30.95 -13.14 35.70
C SER A 507 31.94 -13.63 34.65
N VAL A 508 31.53 -14.14 33.49
CA VAL A 508 32.44 -14.76 32.51
C VAL A 508 32.38 -14.09 31.14
N SER A 509 33.00 -12.90 30.97
CA SER A 509 33.35 -12.26 29.67
C SER A 509 32.20 -11.87 28.71
N ALA A 510 32.06 -10.58 28.40
CA ALA A 510 31.08 -10.01 27.47
C ALA A 510 31.45 -10.23 25.98
N THR A 511 31.60 -11.48 25.56
CA THR A 511 31.70 -11.84 24.14
C THR A 511 30.74 -13.00 23.85
N TRP A 512 29.70 -12.70 23.06
CA TRP A 512 28.83 -13.66 22.41
C TRP A 512 29.30 -13.88 20.97
#